data_AF-A0AAV1IGY4-F1
#
_entry.id   AF-A0AAV1IGY4-F1
#
_cell.length_a   1.000
_cell.length_b   1.000
_cell.length_c   1.000
_cell.angle_alpha   90.00
_cell.angle_beta   90.00
_cell.angle_gamma   90.00
#
_symmetry.space_group_name_H-M   'P 1'
#
loop_
_entity.id
_entity.type
_entity.pdbx_description
1 polymer ?
#
loop_
_entity_poly.entity_id
_entity_poly.type
_entity_poly.pdbx_seq_one_letter_code
_entity_poly.pdbx_strand_id
1 'polypeptide(L)'
;MAAPLASCSYSASCGRTQRCSATVSFPERQRLCLGRQQLHCRPLRRRSGIVKASLDQSAFLSVFQQGIAFVIVNLGEGIYTRSQLKAASKGRPSIGILLLSNVALVAGLYLLAVGQTKAGLAVGTTTSAALLLLDIKRAYDVEDDPREWPGPKAWPATLALISFFAVNVFGQALLRV
;
A
#
# COMPACT_ATOMS: atom_id res chain seq x y z
N MET A 1 -31.04 19.27 -49.48
CA MET A 1 -30.76 19.73 -48.10
C MET A 1 -30.91 18.50 -47.21
N ALA A 2 -29.95 17.96 -46.46
CA ALA A 2 -28.57 18.32 -46.14
C ALA A 2 -27.75 17.01 -45.97
N ALA A 3 -26.44 17.13 -46.16
CA ALA A 3 -25.45 16.05 -46.13
C ALA A 3 -25.17 15.54 -44.69
N PRO A 4 -24.67 14.29 -44.52
CA PRO A 4 -24.33 13.72 -43.22
C PRO A 4 -23.03 14.33 -42.66
N LEU A 5 -23.11 14.87 -41.44
CA LEU A 5 -21.93 15.33 -40.70
C LEU A 5 -21.25 14.13 -40.02
N ALA A 6 -20.16 13.68 -40.62
CA ALA A 6 -19.24 12.72 -40.03
C ALA A 6 -18.45 13.40 -38.89
N SER A 7 -18.69 12.95 -37.66
CA SER A 7 -17.94 13.37 -36.47
C SER A 7 -16.59 12.67 -36.44
N CYS A 8 -15.51 13.38 -36.81
CA CYS A 8 -14.14 12.92 -36.63
C CYS A 8 -13.73 12.99 -35.15
N SER A 9 -13.78 11.86 -34.45
CA SER A 9 -13.11 11.71 -33.15
C SER A 9 -11.62 11.46 -33.37
N TYR A 10 -10.79 12.49 -33.13
CA TYR A 10 -9.34 12.35 -33.10
C TYR A 10 -8.88 11.72 -31.78
N SER A 11 -8.59 10.42 -31.81
CA SER A 11 -7.91 9.70 -30.74
C SER A 11 -6.39 9.87 -30.90
N ALA A 12 -5.78 10.70 -30.05
CA ALA A 12 -4.34 10.88 -29.99
C ALA A 12 -3.71 9.72 -29.20
N SER A 13 -3.61 8.55 -29.84
CA SER A 13 -2.89 7.38 -29.33
C SER A 13 -1.58 7.21 -30.10
N CYS A 14 -0.54 7.90 -29.63
CA CYS A 14 0.83 7.71 -30.12
C CYS A 14 1.44 6.47 -29.46
N GLY A 15 1.50 5.36 -30.21
CA GLY A 15 2.43 4.27 -29.92
C GLY A 15 1.79 2.89 -29.69
N ARG A 16 1.38 2.21 -30.76
CA ARG A 16 1.63 0.77 -30.93
C ARG A 16 1.41 0.35 -32.38
N THR A 17 2.42 -0.30 -32.92
CA THR A 17 2.48 -1.01 -34.19
C THR A 17 1.24 -1.89 -34.42
N GLN A 18 0.36 -1.48 -35.33
CA GLN A 18 -0.64 -2.37 -35.92
C GLN A 18 -0.22 -2.70 -37.35
N ARG A 19 -0.12 -4.01 -37.62
CA ARG A 19 0.10 -4.60 -38.93
C ARG A 19 -1.06 -4.23 -39.85
N CYS A 20 -0.77 -3.58 -40.97
CA CYS A 20 -1.73 -3.43 -42.06
C CYS A 20 -1.74 -4.73 -42.87
N SER A 21 -2.85 -5.48 -42.82
CA SER A 21 -3.19 -6.45 -43.87
C SER A 21 -3.92 -5.69 -44.97
N ALA A 22 -3.43 -5.84 -46.21
CA ALA A 22 -3.93 -5.15 -47.39
C ALA A 22 -5.13 -5.86 -48.01
N THR A 23 -6.13 -5.09 -48.46
CA THR A 23 -6.91 -5.43 -49.66
C THR A 23 -7.55 -4.16 -50.27
N VAL A 24 -7.03 -3.75 -51.45
CA VAL A 24 -7.68 -3.26 -52.70
C VAL A 24 -8.89 -2.30 -52.55
N SER A 25 -8.92 -1.08 -53.12
CA SER A 25 -9.02 -0.76 -54.58
C SER A 25 -8.76 0.73 -54.91
N PHE A 26 -8.09 0.97 -56.05
CA PHE A 26 -7.89 2.27 -56.74
C PHE A 26 -9.17 2.79 -57.43
N PRO A 27 -9.35 4.12 -57.62
CA PRO A 27 -8.85 4.83 -58.83
C PRO A 27 -8.21 6.20 -58.49
N GLU A 28 -7.02 6.51 -58.99
CA GLU A 28 -6.78 7.26 -60.24
C GLU A 28 -7.43 8.66 -60.30
N ARG A 29 -6.72 9.67 -59.78
CA ARG A 29 -6.40 10.93 -60.51
C ARG A 29 -5.56 11.90 -59.67
N GLN A 30 -4.66 12.56 -60.40
CA GLN A 30 -4.04 13.86 -60.13
C GLN A 30 -2.82 13.91 -59.19
N ARG A 31 -1.65 13.88 -59.85
CA ARG A 31 -0.47 14.66 -59.49
C ARG A 31 -0.84 16.14 -59.40
N LEU A 32 -0.31 16.87 -58.41
CA LEU A 32 0.52 18.07 -58.60
C LEU A 32 0.84 18.76 -57.27
N CYS A 33 2.13 19.06 -57.11
CA CYS A 33 2.70 20.24 -56.48
C CYS A 33 2.80 20.37 -54.95
N LEU A 34 4.07 20.45 -54.53
CA LEU A 34 4.65 21.47 -53.64
C LEU A 34 4.20 21.49 -52.18
N GLY A 35 5.11 21.05 -51.31
CA GLY A 35 5.03 21.36 -49.89
C GLY A 35 6.16 20.74 -49.10
N ARG A 36 7.41 21.15 -49.38
CA ARG A 36 8.58 20.82 -48.55
C ARG A 36 8.47 21.58 -47.22
N GLN A 37 7.57 21.16 -46.34
CA GLN A 37 7.58 21.58 -44.95
C GLN A 37 8.49 20.62 -44.18
N GLN A 38 9.77 20.99 -44.09
CA GLN A 38 10.65 20.46 -43.06
C GLN A 38 10.12 20.93 -41.71
N LEU A 39 9.13 20.22 -41.18
CA LEU A 39 8.77 20.29 -39.77
C LEU A 39 9.99 19.81 -39.01
N HIS A 40 10.75 20.79 -38.53
CA HIS A 40 11.80 20.63 -37.55
C HIS A 40 11.18 19.95 -36.33
N CYS A 41 11.26 18.62 -36.26
CA CYS A 41 11.02 17.89 -35.03
C CYS A 41 12.10 18.30 -34.05
N ARG A 42 11.87 19.38 -33.31
CA ARG A 42 12.61 19.65 -32.08
C ARG A 42 12.46 18.39 -31.22
N PRO A 43 13.54 17.67 -30.89
CA PRO A 43 13.43 16.59 -29.93
C PRO A 43 12.97 17.24 -28.63
N LEU A 44 11.72 16.96 -28.23
CA LEU A 44 11.25 17.25 -26.89
C LEU A 44 12.20 16.49 -25.97
N ARG A 45 13.14 17.25 -25.38
CA ARG A 45 14.04 16.78 -24.35
C ARG A 45 13.13 16.23 -23.26
N ARG A 46 12.93 14.91 -23.24
CA ARG A 46 12.26 14.20 -22.15
C ARG A 46 13.06 14.59 -20.92
N ARG A 47 12.58 15.58 -20.17
CA ARG A 47 12.99 15.76 -18.79
C ARG A 47 12.63 14.44 -18.17
N SER A 48 13.66 13.65 -17.86
CA SER A 48 13.52 12.50 -17.00
C SER A 48 13.12 13.08 -15.64
N GLY A 49 11.82 13.33 -15.49
CA GLY A 49 11.24 13.63 -14.20
C GLY A 49 11.63 12.45 -13.33
N ILE A 50 12.26 12.75 -12.19
CA ILE A 50 12.46 11.75 -11.15
C ILE A 50 11.06 11.23 -10.83
N VAL A 51 10.73 10.06 -11.35
CA VAL A 51 9.50 9.36 -11.02
C VAL A 51 9.68 8.96 -9.57
N LYS A 52 9.17 9.78 -8.65
CA LYS A 52 9.04 9.39 -7.26
C LYS A 52 8.15 8.15 -7.29
N ALA A 53 8.65 7.03 -6.78
CA ALA A 53 7.81 5.86 -6.53
C ALA A 53 6.74 6.29 -5.53
N SER A 54 5.57 6.61 -6.05
CA SER A 54 4.39 6.98 -5.27
C SER A 54 3.54 5.73 -5.15
N LEU A 55 3.19 5.40 -3.92
CA LEU A 55 2.14 4.42 -3.67
C LEU A 55 0.84 4.93 -4.32
N ASP A 56 0.06 4.05 -4.94
CA ASP A 56 -1.25 4.44 -5.45
C ASP A 56 -2.14 4.96 -4.31
N GLN A 57 -2.99 5.95 -4.58
CA GLN A 57 -3.79 6.61 -3.55
C GLN A 57 -4.73 5.63 -2.85
N SER A 58 -5.27 4.66 -3.60
CA SER A 58 -6.15 3.63 -3.02
C SER A 58 -5.39 2.69 -2.08
N ALA A 59 -4.16 2.32 -2.45
CA ALA A 59 -3.25 1.50 -1.64
C ALA A 59 -2.77 2.27 -0.40
N PHE A 60 -2.54 3.57 -0.51
CA PHE A 60 -2.20 4.41 0.63
C PHE A 60 -3.32 4.42 1.67
N LEU A 61 -4.55 4.69 1.25
CA LEU A 61 -5.69 4.75 2.17
C LEU A 61 -5.95 3.41 2.87
N SER A 62 -5.80 2.29 2.16
CA SER A 62 -6.00 0.96 2.76
C SER A 62 -4.94 0.62 3.81
N VAL A 63 -3.66 0.86 3.51
CA VAL A 63 -2.55 0.66 4.45
C VAL A 63 -2.70 1.58 5.67
N PHE A 64 -3.08 2.83 5.44
CA PHE A 64 -3.24 3.81 6.51
C PHE A 64 -4.39 3.46 7.46
N GLN A 65 -5.55 3.08 6.91
CA GLN A 65 -6.71 2.65 7.71
C GLN A 65 -6.41 1.38 8.52
N GLN A 66 -5.78 0.39 7.89
CA GLN A 66 -5.40 -0.84 8.59
C GLN A 66 -4.37 -0.58 9.68
N GLY A 67 -3.42 0.32 9.45
CA GLY A 67 -2.46 0.75 10.47
C GLY A 67 -3.13 1.43 11.67
N ILE A 68 -4.07 2.36 11.44
CA ILE A 68 -4.82 3.00 12.53
C ILE A 68 -5.63 1.98 13.32
N ALA A 69 -6.37 1.11 12.61
CA ALA A 69 -7.18 0.07 13.24
C ALA A 69 -6.30 -0.86 14.09
N PHE A 70 -5.13 -1.25 13.59
CA PHE A 70 -4.18 -2.07 14.31
C PHE A 70 -3.67 -1.40 15.60
N VAL A 71 -3.31 -0.12 15.54
CA VAL A 71 -2.89 0.66 16.73
C VAL A 71 -3.99 0.67 17.79
N ILE A 72 -5.24 0.94 17.39
CA ILE A 72 -6.38 1.00 18.32
C ILE A 72 -6.60 -0.37 18.98
N VAL A 73 -6.64 -1.44 18.19
CA VAL A 73 -6.88 -2.80 18.69
C VAL A 73 -5.76 -3.27 19.61
N ASN A 74 -4.50 -3.05 19.21
CA ASN A 74 -3.32 -3.44 20.00
C ASN A 74 -3.27 -2.68 21.35
N LEU A 75 -3.60 -1.39 21.33
CA LEU A 75 -3.61 -0.58 22.55
C LEU A 75 -4.80 -0.94 23.47
N GLY A 76 -5.97 -1.20 22.90
CA GLY A 76 -7.16 -1.67 23.61
C GLY A 76 -6.94 -3.03 24.27
N GLU A 77 -6.41 -4.02 23.54
CA GLU A 77 -6.06 -5.33 24.10
C GLU A 77 -5.01 -5.20 25.19
N GLY A 78 -3.96 -4.41 24.95
CA GLY A 78 -2.89 -4.24 25.92
C GLY A 78 -3.36 -3.73 27.27
N ILE A 79 -4.26 -2.74 27.26
CA ILE A 79 -4.87 -2.19 28.47
C ILE A 79 -5.81 -3.21 29.11
N TYR A 80 -6.67 -3.84 28.31
CA TYR A 80 -7.64 -4.84 28.78
C TYR A 80 -6.95 -6.05 29.41
N THR A 81 -6.00 -6.67 28.71
CA THR A 81 -5.27 -7.85 29.20
C THR A 81 -4.42 -7.52 30.43
N ARG A 82 -3.93 -6.28 30.56
CA ARG A 82 -3.21 -5.84 31.76
C ARG A 82 -4.10 -5.71 32.99
N SER A 83 -5.39 -5.37 32.83
CA SER A 83 -6.33 -5.28 33.94
C SER A 83 -6.80 -6.66 34.41
N GLN A 84 -6.83 -7.64 33.51
CA GLN A 84 -7.23 -9.02 33.81
C GLN A 84 -6.08 -9.87 34.39
N LEU A 85 -4.83 -9.66 33.95
CA LEU A 85 -3.70 -10.45 34.41
C LEU A 85 -3.10 -9.94 35.73
N LYS A 86 -2.82 -10.88 36.65
CA LYS A 86 -2.08 -10.63 37.89
C LYS A 86 -0.70 -10.02 37.60
N ALA A 87 -0.23 -9.15 38.49
CA ALA A 87 0.97 -8.35 38.25
C ALA A 87 2.27 -9.16 38.04
N ALA A 88 2.34 -10.37 38.60
CA ALA A 88 3.48 -11.28 38.47
C ALA A 88 3.38 -12.25 37.29
N SER A 89 2.32 -12.19 36.47
CA SER A 89 2.18 -13.08 35.32
C SER A 89 3.21 -12.76 34.25
N LYS A 90 3.94 -13.78 33.80
CA LYS A 90 5.00 -13.68 32.79
C LYS A 90 4.51 -13.16 31.44
N GLY A 91 3.24 -13.43 31.10
CA GLY A 91 2.59 -12.98 29.87
C GLY A 91 1.96 -11.58 29.92
N ARG A 92 2.08 -10.87 31.06
CA ARG A 92 1.46 -9.56 31.25
C ARG A 92 2.10 -8.52 30.31
N PRO A 93 1.29 -7.77 29.53
CA PRO A 93 1.82 -6.74 28.63
C PRO A 93 2.55 -5.63 29.41
N SER A 94 3.75 -5.28 28.95
CA SER A 94 4.51 -4.14 29.47
C SER A 94 3.98 -2.85 28.84
N ILE A 95 3.48 -1.92 29.67
CA ILE A 95 2.98 -0.61 29.20
C ILE A 95 4.06 0.14 28.41
N GLY A 96 5.32 0.12 28.90
CA GLY A 96 6.41 0.85 28.26
C GLY A 96 6.68 0.36 26.83
N ILE A 97 6.76 -0.97 26.66
CA ILE A 97 6.98 -1.58 25.34
C ILE A 97 5.76 -1.33 24.44
N LEU A 98 4.55 -1.50 24.98
CA LEU A 98 3.32 -1.33 24.23
C LEU A 98 3.14 0.11 23.73
N LEU A 99 3.35 1.11 24.59
CA LEU A 99 3.28 2.52 24.20
C LEU A 99 4.38 2.85 23.18
N LEU A 100 5.61 2.41 23.41
CA LEU A 100 6.72 2.66 22.50
C LEU A 100 6.45 2.11 21.10
N SER A 101 5.99 0.86 21.00
CA SER A 101 5.64 0.23 19.73
C SER A 101 4.48 0.92 19.03
N ASN A 102 3.44 1.35 19.75
CA ASN A 102 2.33 2.07 19.15
C ASN A 102 2.72 3.49 18.68
N VAL A 103 3.59 4.18 19.44
CA VAL A 103 4.16 5.47 19.01
C VAL A 103 5.00 5.30 17.74
N ALA A 104 5.82 4.24 17.66
CA ALA A 104 6.60 3.94 16.47
C ALA A 104 5.71 3.66 15.25
N LEU A 105 4.60 2.91 15.42
CA LEU A 105 3.61 2.71 14.36
C LEU A 105 2.96 4.01 13.89
N VAL A 106 2.51 4.85 14.83
CA VAL A 106 1.91 6.16 14.50
C VAL A 106 2.93 7.05 13.80
N ALA A 107 4.20 7.05 14.23
CA ALA A 107 5.28 7.75 13.56
C ALA A 107 5.49 7.24 12.12
N GLY A 108 5.46 5.92 11.91
CA GLY A 108 5.51 5.31 10.58
C GLY A 108 4.35 5.75 9.68
N LEU A 109 3.13 5.78 10.21
CA LEU A 109 1.94 6.29 9.50
C LEU A 109 2.05 7.78 9.18
N TYR A 110 2.56 8.58 10.10
CA TYR A 110 2.84 10.00 9.87
C TYR A 110 3.87 10.21 8.76
N LEU A 111 4.97 9.44 8.77
CA LEU A 111 5.96 9.45 7.69
C LEU A 111 5.35 9.10 6.34
N LEU A 112 4.41 8.15 6.32
CA LEU A 112 3.63 7.80 5.14
C LEU A 112 2.82 9.01 4.63
N ALA A 113 2.15 9.72 5.54
CA ALA A 113 1.30 10.87 5.21
C ALA A 113 2.09 12.09 4.69
N VAL A 114 3.31 12.32 5.18
CA VAL A 114 4.17 13.44 4.70
C VAL A 114 4.98 13.10 3.44
N GLY A 115 4.71 11.95 2.81
CA GLY A 115 5.33 11.54 1.55
C GLY A 115 6.67 10.82 1.67
N GLN A 116 7.09 10.44 2.89
CA GLN A 116 8.27 9.60 3.14
C GLN A 116 7.88 8.11 3.06
N THR A 117 7.30 7.70 1.93
CA THR A 117 6.62 6.41 1.76
C THR A 117 7.49 5.22 2.15
N LYS A 118 8.73 5.13 1.64
CA LYS A 118 9.62 4.00 1.96
C LYS A 118 9.97 3.93 3.44
N ALA A 119 10.26 5.07 4.06
CA ALA A 119 10.59 5.14 5.48
C ALA A 119 9.38 4.78 6.36
N GLY A 120 8.20 5.32 6.04
CA GLY A 120 6.96 5.00 6.75
C GLY A 120 6.59 3.52 6.67
N LEU A 121 6.68 2.93 5.47
CA LEU A 121 6.43 1.50 5.27
C LEU A 121 7.49 0.61 5.94
N ALA A 122 8.77 1.01 5.93
CA ALA A 122 9.82 0.29 6.62
C ALA A 122 9.61 0.28 8.14
N VAL A 123 9.31 1.45 8.74
CA VAL A 123 8.98 1.57 10.16
C VAL A 123 7.72 0.77 10.51
N GLY A 124 6.67 0.84 9.69
CA GLY A 124 5.46 0.05 9.87
C GLY A 124 5.75 -1.45 9.85
N THR A 125 6.51 -1.93 8.85
CA THR A 125 6.87 -3.35 8.71
C THR A 125 7.68 -3.84 9.90
N THR A 126 8.73 -3.13 10.30
CA THR A 126 9.61 -3.56 11.40
C THR A 126 8.88 -3.52 12.73
N THR A 127 8.05 -2.51 12.97
CA THR A 127 7.30 -2.37 14.22
C THR A 127 6.20 -3.43 14.33
N SER A 128 5.44 -3.69 13.26
CA SER A 128 4.46 -4.77 13.21
C SER A 128 5.12 -6.15 13.38
N ALA A 129 6.32 -6.36 12.83
CA ALA A 129 7.04 -7.61 13.00
C ALA A 129 7.55 -7.79 14.44
N ALA A 130 8.01 -6.73 15.08
CA ALA A 130 8.37 -6.75 16.49
C ALA A 130 7.16 -7.07 17.38
N LEU A 131 5.99 -6.45 17.11
CA LEU A 131 4.76 -6.74 17.82
C LEU A 131 4.30 -8.19 17.62
N LEU A 132 4.37 -8.71 16.40
CA LEU A 132 4.10 -10.12 16.12
C LEU A 132 4.95 -11.05 17.00
N LEU A 133 6.25 -10.82 17.07
CA LEU A 133 7.15 -11.64 17.90
C LEU A 133 6.84 -11.52 19.39
N LEU A 134 6.45 -10.32 19.85
CA LEU A 134 6.03 -10.09 21.22
C LEU A 134 4.72 -10.82 21.55
N ASP A 135 3.75 -10.78 20.65
CA ASP A 135 2.44 -11.43 20.82
C ASP A 135 2.58 -12.96 20.80
N ILE A 136 3.41 -13.50 19.91
CA ILE A 136 3.75 -14.92 19.89
C ILE A 136 4.40 -15.32 21.21
N LYS A 137 5.40 -14.56 21.68
CA LYS A 137 6.05 -14.82 22.95
C LYS A 137 5.06 -14.78 24.11
N ARG A 138 4.15 -13.79 24.14
CA ARG A 138 3.09 -13.69 25.14
C ARG A 138 2.15 -14.89 25.10
N ALA A 139 1.76 -15.36 23.92
CA ALA A 139 0.91 -16.55 23.79
C ALA A 139 1.56 -17.81 24.38
N TYR A 140 2.88 -17.96 24.26
CA TYR A 140 3.64 -19.05 24.89
C TYR A 140 3.85 -18.86 26.40
N ASP A 141 4.07 -17.62 26.86
CA ASP A 141 4.40 -17.31 28.25
C ASP A 141 3.17 -17.18 29.17
N VAL A 142 1.96 -17.00 28.63
CA VAL A 142 0.70 -17.01 29.41
C VAL A 142 0.38 -18.44 29.85
N GLU A 143 0.07 -18.64 31.12
CA GLU A 143 -0.41 -19.93 31.64
C GLU A 143 -1.82 -20.21 31.11
N ASP A 144 -2.09 -21.43 30.66
CA ASP A 144 -3.44 -21.85 30.26
C ASP A 144 -4.23 -22.26 31.50
N ASP A 145 -5.35 -21.59 31.75
CA ASP A 145 -6.38 -22.11 32.64
C ASP A 145 -7.51 -22.71 31.78
N PRO A 146 -7.71 -24.04 31.79
CA PRO A 146 -8.75 -24.70 31.01
C PRO A 146 -10.17 -24.35 31.48
N ARG A 147 -10.33 -23.63 32.59
CA ARG A 147 -11.64 -23.20 33.11
C ARG A 147 -12.07 -21.82 32.63
N GLU A 148 -11.16 -21.05 32.02
CA GLU A 148 -11.46 -19.72 31.49
C GLU A 148 -11.73 -19.79 29.98
N TRP A 149 -12.89 -19.29 29.54
CA TRP A 149 -13.25 -19.21 28.12
C TRP A 149 -13.79 -17.82 27.73
N PRO A 150 -13.25 -17.17 26.68
CA PRO A 150 -12.01 -17.53 25.97
C PRO A 150 -10.80 -17.41 26.90
N GLY A 151 -9.92 -18.40 26.87
CA GLY A 151 -8.77 -18.47 27.77
C GLY A 151 -7.78 -17.31 27.58
N PRO A 152 -6.95 -17.02 28.58
CA PRO A 152 -6.04 -15.86 28.57
C PRO A 152 -5.01 -15.89 27.42
N LYS A 153 -4.77 -17.06 26.79
CA LYS A 153 -3.94 -17.20 25.58
C LYS A 153 -4.64 -16.78 24.28
N ALA A 154 -5.96 -16.76 24.24
CA ALA A 154 -6.71 -16.47 23.02
C ALA A 154 -6.46 -15.04 22.51
N TRP A 155 -6.33 -14.08 23.42
CA TRP A 155 -6.07 -12.67 23.10
C TRP A 155 -4.70 -12.43 22.45
N PRO A 156 -3.56 -12.84 23.05
CA PRO A 156 -2.26 -12.68 22.40
C PRO A 156 -2.15 -13.50 21.11
N ALA A 157 -2.79 -14.68 21.02
CA ALA A 157 -2.83 -15.44 19.77
C ALA A 157 -3.59 -14.71 18.65
N THR A 158 -4.73 -14.10 18.98
CA THR A 158 -5.51 -13.30 18.03
C THR A 158 -4.74 -12.06 17.58
N LEU A 159 -4.07 -11.38 18.52
CA LEU A 159 -3.19 -10.26 18.17
C LEU A 159 -2.03 -10.69 17.29
N ALA A 160 -1.38 -11.83 17.56
CA ALA A 160 -0.33 -12.35 16.69
C ALA A 160 -0.84 -12.54 15.25
N LEU A 161 -2.05 -13.04 15.07
CA LEU A 161 -2.65 -13.16 13.74
C LEU A 161 -2.88 -11.79 13.07
N ILE A 162 -3.39 -10.81 13.81
CA ILE A 162 -3.60 -9.44 13.32
C ILE A 162 -2.26 -8.78 12.97
N SER A 163 -1.26 -8.91 13.85
CA SER A 163 0.11 -8.45 13.65
C SER A 163 0.74 -9.09 12.41
N PHE A 164 0.48 -10.37 12.13
CA PHE A 164 0.91 -11.03 10.90
C PHE A 164 0.31 -10.38 9.65
N PHE A 165 -0.98 -10.07 9.65
CA PHE A 165 -1.59 -9.35 8.53
C PHE A 165 -1.01 -7.94 8.38
N ALA A 166 -0.78 -7.23 9.47
CA ALA A 166 -0.14 -5.91 9.43
C ALA A 166 1.26 -5.96 8.81
N VAL A 167 2.09 -6.94 9.18
CA VAL A 167 3.41 -7.17 8.56
C VAL A 167 3.28 -7.40 7.06
N ASN A 168 2.33 -8.22 6.63
CA ASN A 168 2.11 -8.50 5.21
C ASN A 168 1.68 -7.26 4.45
N VAL A 169 0.80 -6.44 5.01
CA VAL A 169 0.29 -5.23 4.37
C VAL A 169 1.40 -4.20 4.19
N PHE A 170 2.14 -3.88 5.25
CA PHE A 170 3.26 -2.94 5.18
C PHE A 170 4.41 -3.49 4.33
N GLY A 171 4.73 -4.78 4.46
CA GLY A 171 5.82 -5.42 3.72
C GLY A 171 5.54 -5.52 2.22
N GLN A 172 4.33 -5.94 1.84
CA GLN A 172 3.95 -5.99 0.42
C GLN A 172 3.84 -4.58 -0.18
N ALA A 173 3.35 -3.60 0.58
CA ALA A 173 3.38 -2.20 0.13
C ALA A 173 4.82 -1.72 -0.07
N LEU A 174 5.74 -2.06 0.85
CA LEU A 174 7.16 -1.67 0.76
C LEU A 174 7.84 -2.24 -0.49
N LEU A 175 7.56 -3.51 -0.82
CA LEU A 175 8.12 -4.16 -2.02
C LEU A 175 7.61 -3.56 -3.34
N ARG A 176 6.50 -2.83 -3.32
CA ARG A 176 5.89 -2.21 -4.50
C ARG A 176 6.36 -0.77 -4.75
N VAL A 177 7.16 -0.18 -3.86
CA VAL A 177 7.64 1.23 -3.91
C VAL A 177 9.16 1.29 -4.06
#